data_AF-A0A1A8GI05-F1
#
_entry.id   AF-A0A1A8GI05-F1
#
_cell.length_a   1.000
_cell.length_b   1.000
_cell.length_c   1.000
_cell.angle_alpha   90.00
_cell.angle_beta   90.00
_cell.angle_gamma   90.00
#
_symmetry.space_group_name_H-M   'P 1'
#
loop_
_entity.id
_entity.type
_entity.pdbx_description
1 polymer ?
#
loop_
_entity_poly.entity_id
_entity_poly.type
_entity_poly.pdbx_seq_one_letter_code
_entity_poly.pdbx_strand_id
1 'polypeptide(L)'
;MPSNVEIKARVSDPVLLAQRVAELSQSEGTIIRQRDTFFNCSRGRLKLRDFMNGSGQLIFYKRPDSDGPKLSQYSISPTSDPASLQVVLADALGVKGQVQKVRQLFLIGQTRVHLDTVEGLGHYMEL
;
A
#
# COMPACT_ATOMS: atom_id res chain seq x y z
N MET A 1 -14.92 9.53 -8.47
CA MET A 1 -13.81 8.57 -8.22
C MET A 1 -13.32 8.81 -6.81
N PRO A 2 -13.05 7.77 -6.01
CA PRO A 2 -12.48 7.97 -4.69
C PRO A 2 -11.07 8.59 -4.82
N SER A 3 -10.72 9.46 -3.87
CA SER A 3 -9.42 10.12 -3.82
C SER A 3 -8.99 10.31 -2.37
N ASN A 4 -7.71 10.07 -2.09
CA ASN A 4 -7.13 10.33 -0.77
C ASN A 4 -5.99 11.34 -0.88
N VAL A 5 -5.82 12.14 0.16
CA VAL A 5 -4.59 12.90 0.37
C VAL A 5 -3.67 12.02 1.19
N GLU A 6 -2.51 11.69 0.63
CA GLU A 6 -1.53 10.82 1.29
C GLU A 6 -0.32 11.64 1.76
N ILE A 7 0.10 11.44 3.01
CA ILE A 7 1.38 11.93 3.53
C ILE A 7 2.27 10.73 3.84
N LYS A 8 3.49 10.68 3.27
CA LYS A 8 4.43 9.58 3.50
C LYS A 8 5.73 10.08 4.10
N ALA A 9 6.20 9.42 5.15
CA ALA A 9 7.47 9.72 5.80
C ALA A 9 8.24 8.44 6.13
N ARG A 10 9.57 8.51 6.15
CA ARG A 10 10.41 7.45 6.71
C ARG A 10 10.31 7.50 8.23
N VAL A 11 10.32 6.33 8.87
CA VAL A 11 10.23 6.18 10.33
C VAL A 11 11.55 5.65 10.84
N SER A 12 12.21 6.40 11.72
CA SER A 12 13.47 5.99 12.37
C SER A 12 13.23 5.06 13.57
N ASP A 13 12.14 5.29 14.31
CA ASP A 13 11.75 4.49 15.48
C ASP A 13 10.31 3.96 15.31
N PRO A 14 10.14 2.77 14.71
CA PRO A 14 8.82 2.19 14.48
C PRO A 14 8.13 1.76 15.77
N VAL A 15 8.88 1.46 16.83
CA VAL A 15 8.32 1.02 18.11
C VAL A 15 7.66 2.20 18.81
N LEU A 16 8.35 3.33 18.90
CA LEU A 16 7.79 4.56 19.49
C LEU A 16 6.58 5.06 18.69
N LEU A 17 6.64 4.99 17.35
CA LEU A 17 5.49 5.37 16.53
C LEU A 17 4.30 4.45 16.77
N ALA A 18 4.50 3.14 16.80
CA ALA A 18 3.43 2.17 17.07
C ALA A 18 2.76 2.44 18.43
N GLN A 19 3.54 2.67 19.48
CA GLN A 19 3.02 3.01 20.81
C GLN A 19 2.14 4.26 20.79
N ARG A 20 2.62 5.36 20.21
CA ARG A 20 1.86 6.61 20.13
C ARG A 20 0.58 6.47 19.32
N VAL A 21 0.63 5.76 18.19
CA VAL A 21 -0.55 5.58 17.33
C VAL A 21 -1.54 4.61 17.99
N ALA A 22 -1.07 3.62 18.75
CA ALA A 22 -1.93 2.73 19.52
C ALA A 22 -2.68 3.47 20.62
N GLU A 23 -1.99 4.37 21.36
CA GLU A 23 -2.63 5.24 22.36
C GLU A 23 -3.72 6.13 21.72
N LEU A 24 -3.42 6.76 20.60
CA LEU A 24 -4.35 7.66 19.90
C LEU A 24 -5.54 6.94 19.26
N SER A 25 -5.33 5.72 18.75
CA SER A 25 -6.38 4.91 18.12
C SER A 25 -7.11 3.99 19.10
N GLN A 26 -6.63 3.88 20.34
CA GLN A 26 -7.11 2.91 21.34
C GLN A 26 -7.13 1.48 20.79
N SER A 27 -6.10 1.12 20.03
CA SER A 27 -6.01 -0.16 19.31
C SER A 27 -4.56 -0.55 19.05
N GLU A 28 -4.26 -1.85 19.12
CA GLU A 28 -2.97 -2.39 18.66
C GLU A 28 -2.81 -2.39 17.13
N GLY A 29 -3.86 -1.98 16.40
CA GLY A 29 -3.88 -1.96 14.95
C GLY A 29 -4.03 -3.36 14.33
N THR A 30 -4.22 -3.40 13.01
CA THR A 30 -4.38 -4.64 12.24
C THR A 30 -3.14 -4.92 11.41
N ILE A 31 -2.57 -6.11 11.56
CA ILE A 31 -1.43 -6.56 10.75
C ILE A 31 -1.93 -7.11 9.41
N ILE A 32 -1.36 -6.59 8.32
CA ILE A 32 -1.69 -6.96 6.95
C ILE A 32 -0.38 -7.23 6.20
N ARG A 33 -0.20 -8.46 5.73
CA ARG A 33 0.92 -8.82 4.84
C ARG A 33 0.54 -8.49 3.41
N GLN A 34 1.46 -7.89 2.67
CA GLN A 34 1.21 -7.43 1.30
C GLN A 34 2.40 -7.70 0.40
N ARG A 35 2.11 -8.25 -0.78
CA ARG A 35 3.03 -8.29 -1.91
C ARG A 35 2.40 -7.48 -3.04
N ASP A 36 3.00 -6.33 -3.35
CA ASP A 36 2.56 -5.46 -4.43
C ASP A 36 3.48 -5.69 -5.65
N THR A 37 2.94 -6.27 -6.73
CA THR A 37 3.61 -6.38 -8.03
C THR A 37 3.18 -5.21 -8.91
N PHE A 38 4.13 -4.41 -9.38
CA PHE A 38 3.89 -3.25 -10.24
C PHE A 38 4.15 -3.61 -11.70
N PHE A 39 3.30 -3.11 -12.59
CA PHE A 39 3.39 -3.36 -14.04
C PHE A 39 3.65 -2.06 -14.79
N ASN A 40 4.17 -2.16 -16.02
CA ASN A 40 4.28 -1.00 -16.87
C ASN A 40 2.87 -0.50 -17.25
N CYS A 41 2.66 0.81 -17.21
CA CYS A 41 1.39 1.44 -17.52
C CYS A 41 1.63 2.86 -18.04
N SER A 42 1.13 3.19 -19.23
CA SER A 42 1.41 4.47 -19.89
C SER A 42 0.65 5.66 -19.30
N ARG A 43 -0.50 5.43 -18.65
CA ARG A 43 -1.40 6.51 -18.18
C ARG A 43 -1.39 6.71 -16.67
N GLY A 44 -0.57 5.99 -15.93
CA GLY A 44 -0.58 6.00 -14.47
C GLY A 44 0.23 4.86 -13.91
N ARG A 45 -0.20 4.32 -12.78
CA ARG A 45 0.47 3.20 -12.11
C ARG A 45 -0.55 2.09 -11.94
N LEU A 46 -0.14 0.88 -12.30
CA LEU A 46 -0.93 -0.33 -12.12
C LEU A 46 -0.14 -1.27 -11.20
N LYS A 47 -0.82 -1.78 -10.18
CA LYS A 47 -0.26 -2.80 -9.31
C LYS A 47 -1.29 -3.85 -8.97
N LEU A 48 -0.83 -5.07 -8.79
CA LEU A 48 -1.59 -6.14 -8.17
C LEU A 48 -1.07 -6.33 -6.75
N ARG A 49 -1.98 -6.17 -5.78
CA ARG A 49 -1.72 -6.47 -4.38
C ARG A 49 -2.21 -7.88 -4.09
N ASP A 50 -1.31 -8.72 -3.60
CA ASP A 50 -1.61 -10.03 -3.03
C ASP A 50 -1.54 -9.93 -1.50
N PHE A 51 -2.62 -10.32 -0.82
CA PHE A 51 -2.71 -10.36 0.65
C PHE A 51 -2.14 -11.65 1.25
N MET A 52 -1.56 -12.53 0.41
CA MET A 52 -0.96 -13.81 0.78
C MET A 52 -1.92 -14.79 1.46
N ASN A 53 -3.23 -14.63 1.22
CA ASN A 53 -4.29 -15.47 1.76
C ASN A 53 -5.26 -15.97 0.66
N GLY A 54 -4.81 -15.94 -0.60
CA GLY A 54 -5.63 -16.26 -1.78
C GLY A 54 -6.47 -15.10 -2.31
N SER A 55 -6.54 -13.97 -1.60
CA SER A 55 -7.22 -12.76 -2.09
C SER A 55 -6.24 -11.67 -2.52
N GLY A 56 -6.67 -10.83 -3.44
CA GLY A 56 -5.89 -9.70 -3.91
C GLY A 56 -6.73 -8.57 -4.48
N GLN A 57 -6.05 -7.53 -4.93
CA GLN A 57 -6.65 -6.34 -5.52
C GLN A 57 -5.82 -5.83 -6.69
N LEU A 58 -6.43 -5.67 -7.86
CA LEU A 58 -5.86 -4.90 -8.96
C LEU A 58 -6.17 -3.42 -8.72
N ILE A 59 -5.12 -2.61 -8.68
CA ILE A 59 -5.22 -1.20 -8.30
C ILE A 59 -4.57 -0.36 -9.40
N PHE A 60 -5.39 0.46 -10.06
CA PHE A 60 -4.92 1.57 -10.89
C PHE A 60 -4.94 2.85 -10.07
N TYR A 61 -3.90 3.67 -10.19
CA TYR A 61 -3.88 4.99 -9.55
C TYR A 61 -3.03 6.01 -10.30
N LYS A 62 -3.38 7.28 -10.12
CA LYS A 62 -2.62 8.44 -10.55
C LYS A 62 -2.28 9.28 -9.34
N ARG A 63 -0.99 9.60 -9.20
CA ARG A 63 -0.49 10.56 -8.21
C ARG A 63 0.69 11.33 -8.82
N PRO A 64 0.86 12.62 -8.48
CA PRO A 64 2.04 13.38 -8.86
C PRO A 64 3.29 12.81 -8.16
N ASP A 65 4.44 12.93 -8.82
CA ASP A 65 5.75 12.69 -8.20
C ASP A 65 6.23 13.99 -7.53
N SER A 66 5.52 14.38 -6.47
CA SER A 66 5.86 15.52 -5.62
C SER A 66 6.14 15.08 -4.19
N ASP A 67 6.98 15.87 -3.52
CA ASP A 67 7.14 15.83 -2.08
C ASP A 67 5.92 16.43 -1.37
N GLY A 68 5.70 16.05 -0.12
CA GLY A 68 4.56 16.50 0.68
C GLY A 68 3.23 15.79 0.36
N PRO A 69 2.10 16.34 0.89
CA PRO A 69 0.77 15.78 0.72
C PRO A 69 0.38 15.72 -0.75
N LYS A 70 -0.13 14.58 -1.21
CA LYS A 70 -0.50 14.39 -2.62
C LYS A 70 -1.84 13.71 -2.79
N LEU A 71 -2.60 14.21 -3.76
CA LEU A 71 -3.85 13.61 -4.17
C LEU A 71 -3.57 12.34 -4.98
N SER A 72 -4.15 11.24 -4.51
CA SER A 72 -4.11 9.92 -5.14
C SER A 72 -5.51 9.60 -5.63
N GLN A 73 -5.71 9.58 -6.96
CA GLN A 73 -6.95 9.14 -7.57
C GLN A 73 -6.80 7.68 -7.95
N TYR A 74 -7.71 6.82 -7.50
CA TYR A 74 -7.54 5.39 -7.66
C TYR A 74 -8.82 4.64 -8.03
N SER A 75 -8.64 3.44 -8.56
CA SER A 75 -9.69 2.47 -8.83
C SER A 75 -9.19 1.10 -8.40
N ILE A 76 -10.03 0.36 -7.68
CA ILE A 76 -9.69 -0.95 -7.09
C ILE A 76 -10.69 -1.96 -7.60
N SER A 77 -10.18 -3.10 -8.07
CA SER A 77 -10.97 -4.28 -8.38
C SER A 77 -10.46 -5.46 -7.54
N PRO A 78 -11.31 -6.12 -6.73
CA PRO A 78 -10.89 -7.31 -5.99
C PRO A 78 -10.66 -8.49 -6.93
N THR A 79 -9.77 -9.39 -6.55
CA THR A 79 -9.58 -10.70 -7.19
C THR A 79 -9.46 -11.80 -6.14
N SER A 80 -9.98 -12.98 -6.43
CA SER A 80 -9.81 -14.22 -5.66
C SER A 80 -8.71 -15.13 -6.22
N ASP A 81 -7.99 -14.68 -7.26
CA ASP A 81 -6.87 -15.40 -7.86
C ASP A 81 -5.78 -14.41 -8.31
N PRO A 82 -5.05 -13.81 -7.35
CA PRO A 82 -3.96 -12.90 -7.68
C PRO A 82 -2.80 -13.61 -8.40
N ALA A 83 -2.58 -14.91 -8.16
CA ALA A 83 -1.47 -15.63 -8.78
C ALA A 83 -1.65 -15.74 -10.30
N SER A 84 -2.81 -16.22 -10.76
CA SER A 84 -3.13 -16.30 -12.18
C SER A 84 -3.17 -14.92 -12.84
N LEU A 85 -3.81 -13.94 -12.18
CA LEU A 85 -3.88 -12.58 -12.70
C LEU A 85 -2.50 -11.93 -12.84
N GLN A 86 -1.55 -12.23 -11.94
CA GLN A 86 -0.17 -11.75 -12.05
C GLN A 86 0.50 -12.26 -13.32
N VAL A 87 0.33 -13.53 -13.67
CA VAL A 87 0.92 -14.13 -14.88
C VAL A 87 0.41 -13.39 -16.12
N VAL A 88 -0.91 -13.27 -16.26
CA VAL A 88 -1.53 -12.59 -17.41
C VAL A 88 -1.05 -11.13 -17.54
N LEU A 89 -0.98 -10.40 -16.43
CA LEU A 89 -0.52 -9.01 -16.44
C LEU A 89 0.98 -8.88 -16.71
N ALA A 90 1.80 -9.82 -16.22
CA ALA A 90 3.21 -9.86 -16.50
C ALA A 90 3.48 -10.09 -17.99
N ASP A 91 2.76 -11.02 -18.61
CA ASP A 91 2.90 -11.30 -20.05
C ASP A 91 2.41 -10.13 -20.91
N ALA A 92 1.30 -9.50 -20.52
CA ALA A 92 0.70 -8.41 -21.30
C ALA A 92 1.44 -7.07 -21.18
N LEU A 93 1.98 -6.74 -19.99
CA LEU A 93 2.49 -5.40 -19.68
C LEU A 93 3.96 -5.39 -19.23
N GLY A 94 4.52 -6.54 -18.86
CA GLY A 94 5.81 -6.62 -18.19
C GLY A 94 5.75 -6.14 -16.73
N VAL A 95 6.61 -6.73 -15.90
CA VAL A 95 6.78 -6.35 -14.50
C VAL A 95 7.76 -5.19 -14.39
N LYS A 96 7.35 -4.13 -13.68
CA LYS A 96 8.19 -2.98 -13.35
C LYS A 96 8.99 -3.18 -12.05
N GLY A 97 8.43 -3.95 -11.12
CA GLY A 97 9.08 -4.26 -9.85
C GLY A 97 8.10 -4.83 -8.84
N GLN A 98 8.62 -5.31 -7.70
CA GLN A 98 7.81 -5.87 -6.63
C GLN A 98 8.22 -5.28 -5.28
N VAL A 99 7.23 -5.09 -4.40
CA VAL A 99 7.44 -4.63 -3.03
C VAL A 99 6.71 -5.56 -2.08
N GLN A 100 7.45 -6.14 -1.13
CA GLN A 100 6.89 -6.92 -0.03
C GLN A 100 6.95 -6.10 1.26
N LYS A 101 5.86 -6.13 2.02
CA LYS A 101 5.78 -5.40 3.29
C LYS A 101 4.77 -5.99 4.26
N VAL A 102 5.00 -5.68 5.53
CA VAL A 102 4.04 -5.87 6.61
C VAL A 102 3.53 -4.49 7.02
N ARG A 103 2.21 -4.31 6.96
CA ARG A 103 1.51 -3.09 7.35
C ARG A 103 0.82 -3.30 8.68
N GLN A 104 1.05 -2.42 9.64
CA GLN A 104 0.19 -2.26 10.81
C GLN A 104 -0.72 -1.05 10.56
N LEU A 105 -2.01 -1.31 10.44
CA LEU A 105 -3.04 -0.29 10.15
C LEU A 105 -3.76 0.11 11.45
N PHE A 106 -3.83 1.40 11.71
CA PHE A 106 -4.62 2.00 12.77
C PHE A 106 -5.68 2.94 12.19
N LEU A 107 -6.76 3.16 12.93
CA LEU A 107 -7.82 4.11 12.58
C LEU A 107 -7.93 5.16 13.69
N ILE A 108 -7.79 6.43 13.33
CA ILE A 108 -7.99 7.58 14.23
C ILE A 108 -9.05 8.48 13.60
N GLY A 109 -10.30 8.34 14.04
CA GLY A 109 -11.45 8.94 13.38
C GLY A 109 -11.55 8.43 11.93
N GLN A 110 -11.47 9.34 10.96
CA GLN A 110 -11.47 9.02 9.52
C GLN A 110 -10.08 8.76 8.93
N THR A 111 -9.01 8.99 9.71
CA THR A 111 -7.63 8.88 9.23
C THR A 111 -7.13 7.45 9.36
N ARG A 112 -6.53 6.93 8.29
CA ARG A 112 -5.86 5.62 8.29
C ARG A 112 -4.38 5.83 8.49
N VAL A 113 -3.85 5.39 9.62
CA VAL A 113 -2.41 5.43 9.86
C VAL A 113 -1.81 4.09 9.49
N HIS A 114 -0.92 4.07 8.50
CA HIS A 114 -0.17 2.88 8.12
C HIS A 114 1.25 2.97 8.67
N LEU A 115 1.68 1.97 9.43
CA LEU A 115 3.09 1.71 9.72
C LEU A 115 3.54 0.53 8.86
N ASP A 116 4.32 0.82 7.83
CA ASP A 116 4.82 -0.16 6.85
C ASP A 116 6.26 -0.54 7.17
N THR A 117 6.51 -1.83 7.38
CA THR A 117 7.85 -2.42 7.34
C THR A 117 8.08 -3.00 5.96
N VAL A 118 8.97 -2.38 5.18
CA VAL A 118 9.21 -2.69 3.77
C VAL A 118 10.53 -3.43 3.63
N GLU A 119 10.48 -4.62 3.04
CA GLU A 119 11.65 -5.47 2.85
C GLU A 119 12.74 -4.74 2.05
N GLY A 120 13.96 -4.72 2.57
CA GLY A 120 15.11 -4.04 1.97
C GLY A 120 15.08 -2.50 2.01
N LEU A 121 14.00 -1.85 2.45
CA LEU A 121 13.85 -0.39 2.40
C LEU A 121 13.61 0.29 3.76
N GLY A 122 13.28 -0.46 4.80
CA GLY A 122 13.07 0.04 6.16
C GLY A 122 11.61 0.37 6.48
N HIS A 123 11.39 1.31 7.41
CA HIS A 123 10.06 1.62 7.95
C HIS A 123 9.51 2.94 7.44
N TYR A 124 8.20 2.97 7.15
CA TYR A 124 7.51 4.15 6.63
C TYR A 124 6.16 4.32 7.30
N MET A 125 5.75 5.58 7.46
CA MET A 125 4.41 5.96 7.86
C MET A 125 3.65 6.51 6.66
N GLU A 126 2.35 6.22 6.60
CA GLU A 126 1.41 6.86 5.67
C GLU A 126 0.14 7.29 6.43
N LEU A 127 -0.36 8.49 6.14
CA LEU A 127 -1.65 9.03 6.60
C LEU A 127 -2.57 9.24 5.40
#